data_AF-A0AAW6LFX2-F1
#
_entry.id   AF-A0AAW6LFX2-F1
#
_cell.length_a   1.000
_cell.length_b   1.000
_cell.length_c   1.000
_cell.angle_alpha   90.00
_cell.angle_beta   90.00
_cell.angle_gamma   90.00
#
_symmetry.space_group_name_H-M   'P 1'
#
loop_
_entity.id
_entity.type
_entity.pdbx_description
1 polymer ?
#
loop_
_entity_poly.entity_id
_entity_poly.type
_entity_poly.pdbx_seq_one_letter_code
_entity_poly.pdbx_strand_id
1 'polypeptide(L)'
;MDRGIVKAILATAASILLVVALAVAVLLLLSGSPREGTSHELADTVHTIGGKPTTCTELFGETCSFALQSDYNQWGQNLEGFVNAGTLGPFARSIGFVAEAKLSLQACEVSATAGRTILDFYTLAEIDHPTATTTDLFPFWNESRQFLCPVNSF
;
A
#
# COMPACT_ATOMS: atom_id res chain seq x y z
N MET A 1 5.90 -65.20 -22.19
CA MET A 1 5.75 -63.75 -22.43
C MET A 1 6.95 -63.31 -23.26
N ASP A 2 6.71 -62.87 -24.49
CA ASP A 2 7.74 -62.72 -25.52
C ASP A 2 8.70 -61.58 -25.17
N ARG A 3 10.01 -61.87 -25.21
CA ARG A 3 11.08 -60.91 -24.88
C ARG A 3 11.05 -59.70 -25.82
N GLY A 4 10.47 -59.84 -27.01
CA GLY A 4 10.23 -58.74 -27.95
C GLY A 4 9.11 -57.78 -27.51
N ILE A 5 8.03 -58.30 -26.91
CA ILE A 5 6.89 -57.50 -26.44
C ILE A 5 7.30 -56.65 -25.23
N VAL A 6 8.09 -57.21 -24.31
CA VAL A 6 8.58 -56.47 -23.13
C VAL A 6 9.51 -55.32 -23.53
N LYS A 7 10.37 -55.51 -24.54
CA LYS A 7 11.23 -54.44 -25.07
C LYS A 7 10.43 -53.34 -25.76
N ALA A 8 9.38 -53.69 -26.52
CA ALA A 8 8.52 -52.71 -27.17
C ALA A 8 7.74 -51.85 -26.16
N ILE A 9 7.22 -52.45 -25.09
CA ILE A 9 6.51 -51.75 -24.01
C ILE A 9 7.46 -50.84 -23.22
N LEU A 10 8.68 -51.29 -22.93
CA LEU A 10 9.68 -50.47 -22.24
C LEU A 10 10.13 -49.29 -23.12
N ALA A 11 10.28 -49.49 -24.42
CA ALA A 11 10.66 -48.43 -25.35
C ALA A 11 9.57 -47.36 -25.49
N THR A 12 8.30 -47.74 -25.54
CA THR A 12 7.17 -46.79 -25.59
C THR A 12 7.00 -46.05 -24.27
N ALA A 13 7.10 -46.74 -23.13
CA ALA A 13 7.06 -46.11 -21.82
C ALA A 13 8.20 -45.11 -21.61
N ALA A 14 9.42 -45.45 -22.03
CA ALA A 14 10.58 -44.56 -21.96
C ALA A 14 10.41 -43.31 -22.85
N SER A 15 9.83 -43.48 -24.04
CA SER A 15 9.55 -42.37 -24.96
C SER A 15 8.50 -41.41 -24.39
N ILE A 16 7.44 -41.93 -23.77
CA ILE A 16 6.40 -41.11 -23.12
C ILE A 16 6.99 -40.33 -21.95
N LEU A 17 7.79 -40.97 -21.10
CA LEU A 17 8.43 -40.31 -19.96
C LEU A 17 9.38 -39.19 -20.42
N LEU A 18 10.11 -39.40 -21.50
CA LEU A 18 10.98 -38.38 -22.08
C LEU A 18 10.18 -37.17 -22.56
N VAL A 19 9.07 -37.39 -23.27
CA VAL A 19 8.19 -36.30 -23.76
C VAL A 19 7.57 -35.54 -22.60
N VAL A 20 7.11 -36.23 -21.54
CA VAL A 20 6.57 -35.59 -20.34
C VAL A 20 7.63 -34.78 -19.61
N ALA A 21 8.85 -35.32 -19.47
CA ALA A 21 9.95 -34.59 -18.83
C ALA A 21 10.34 -33.33 -19.62
N LEU A 22 10.38 -33.40 -20.95
CA LEU A 22 10.61 -32.25 -21.83
C LEU A 22 9.47 -31.23 -21.74
N ALA A 23 8.22 -31.67 -21.74
CA ALA A 23 7.07 -30.78 -21.58
C ALA A 23 7.10 -30.06 -20.23
N VAL A 24 7.41 -30.77 -19.13
CA VAL A 24 7.56 -30.18 -17.80
C VAL A 24 8.75 -29.23 -17.75
N ALA A 25 9.89 -29.57 -18.35
CA ALA A 25 11.05 -28.68 -18.42
C ALA A 25 10.74 -27.39 -19.18
N VAL A 26 10.06 -27.49 -20.33
CA VAL A 26 9.61 -26.32 -21.10
C VAL A 26 8.59 -25.51 -20.30
N LEU A 27 7.66 -26.17 -19.59
CA LEU A 27 6.67 -25.49 -18.76
C LEU A 27 7.33 -24.79 -17.56
N LEU A 28 8.35 -25.40 -16.94
CA LEU A 28 9.16 -24.78 -15.88
C LEU A 28 10.02 -23.63 -16.41
N LEU A 29 10.55 -23.72 -17.63
CA LEU A 29 11.30 -22.62 -18.27
C LEU A 29 10.39 -21.46 -18.69
N LEU A 30 9.16 -21.75 -19.15
CA LEU A 30 8.15 -20.73 -19.48
C LEU A 30 7.50 -20.13 -18.22
N SER A 31 7.37 -20.92 -17.15
CA SER A 31 6.85 -20.47 -15.84
C SER A 31 7.94 -19.80 -15.01
N GLY A 32 9.20 -20.07 -15.34
CA GLY A 32 10.38 -19.38 -14.85
C GLY A 32 10.55 -18.05 -15.55
N SER A 33 9.56 -17.17 -15.45
CA SER A 33 9.90 -15.74 -15.50
C SER A 33 10.99 -15.55 -14.45
N PRO A 34 12.16 -14.96 -14.80
CA PRO A 34 13.02 -14.39 -13.81
C PRO A 34 12.11 -13.51 -12.95
N ARG A 35 11.91 -13.89 -11.70
CA ARG A 35 11.57 -12.89 -10.70
C ARG A 35 12.82 -12.03 -10.62
N GLU A 36 12.97 -11.11 -11.58
CA GLU A 36 13.68 -9.88 -11.37
C GLU A 36 13.18 -9.41 -10.01
N GLY A 37 14.09 -9.38 -9.04
CA GLY A 37 13.81 -8.84 -7.74
C GLY A 37 13.54 -7.36 -7.92
N THR A 38 12.33 -7.00 -8.34
CA THR A 38 11.73 -5.77 -7.87
C THR A 38 11.49 -6.01 -6.39
N SER A 39 12.49 -5.68 -5.58
CA SER A 39 12.14 -4.89 -4.41
C SER A 39 11.26 -3.78 -4.99
N HIS A 40 9.94 -3.92 -4.87
CA HIS A 40 8.98 -2.91 -5.27
C HIS A 40 9.21 -1.75 -4.30
N GLU A 41 10.28 -1.00 -4.53
CA GLU A 41 10.54 0.23 -3.83
C GLU A 41 9.36 1.13 -4.16
N LEU A 42 8.67 1.60 -3.12
CA LEU A 42 7.55 2.50 -3.32
C LEU A 42 8.07 3.72 -4.06
N ALA A 43 7.27 4.24 -4.99
CA ALA A 43 7.60 5.49 -5.64
C ALA A 43 7.83 6.57 -4.57
N ASP A 44 8.87 7.39 -4.72
CA ASP A 44 9.02 8.59 -3.90
C ASP A 44 8.39 9.76 -4.66
N THR A 45 7.06 9.82 -4.64
CA THR A 45 6.30 10.81 -5.40
C THR A 45 6.53 12.21 -4.83
N VAL A 46 6.72 13.19 -5.72
CA VAL A 46 6.85 14.60 -5.35
C VAL A 46 5.52 15.30 -5.60
N HIS A 47 4.96 15.92 -4.56
CA HIS A 47 3.77 16.77 -4.67
C HIS A 47 4.11 18.23 -4.39
N THR A 48 3.27 19.15 -4.83
CA THR A 48 3.46 20.57 -4.49
C THR A 48 2.73 20.89 -3.20
N ILE A 49 3.46 21.28 -2.16
CA ILE A 49 2.93 21.69 -0.85
C ILE A 49 3.53 23.06 -0.49
N GLY A 50 2.71 24.05 -0.14
CA GLY A 50 3.17 25.40 0.15
C GLY A 50 3.89 26.05 -1.03
N GLY A 51 3.52 25.67 -2.26
CA GLY A 51 4.17 26.12 -3.49
C GLY A 51 5.56 25.52 -3.75
N LYS A 52 5.98 24.50 -2.98
CA LYS A 52 7.27 23.83 -3.15
C LYS A 52 7.07 22.37 -3.55
N PRO A 53 7.90 21.82 -4.46
CA PRO A 53 8.01 20.38 -4.62
C PRO A 53 8.45 19.77 -3.28
N THR A 54 7.76 18.73 -2.84
CA THR A 54 7.95 18.12 -1.52
C THR A 54 7.74 16.61 -1.64
N THR A 55 8.62 15.82 -1.04
CA THR A 55 8.45 14.37 -0.86
C THR A 55 7.81 14.04 0.49
N CYS A 56 7.44 12.77 0.70
CA CYS A 56 6.91 12.32 1.99
C CYS A 56 7.92 12.60 3.13
N THR A 57 9.18 12.22 2.92
CA THR A 57 10.26 12.41 3.91
C THR A 57 10.51 13.89 4.19
N GLU A 58 10.46 14.75 3.17
CA GLU A 58 10.62 16.20 3.35
C GLU A 58 9.46 16.83 4.11
N LEU A 59 8.22 16.38 3.88
CA LEU A 59 7.04 16.91 4.56
C LEU A 59 7.05 16.57 6.06
N PHE A 60 7.33 15.32 6.40
CA PHE A 60 7.25 14.84 7.78
C PHE A 60 8.58 14.95 8.55
N GLY A 61 9.68 15.26 7.86
CA GLY A 61 11.01 15.41 8.48
C GLY A 61 11.62 14.10 9.00
N GLU A 62 11.02 12.97 8.63
CA GLU A 62 11.41 11.62 9.03
C GLU A 62 11.20 10.64 7.88
N THR A 63 11.87 9.49 7.91
CA THR A 63 11.64 8.44 6.92
C THR A 63 10.20 7.94 7.04
N CYS A 64 9.43 8.08 5.96
CA CYS A 64 8.05 7.60 5.94
C CYS A 64 7.99 6.08 6.06
N SER A 65 7.04 5.60 6.87
CA SER A 65 6.65 4.19 6.84
C SER A 65 6.10 3.83 5.45
N PHE A 66 6.13 2.54 5.11
CA PHE A 66 5.56 2.06 3.84
C PHE A 66 4.10 2.54 3.64
N ALA A 67 3.28 2.48 4.70
CA ALA A 67 1.90 2.92 4.65
C ALA A 67 1.79 4.44 4.41
N LEU A 68 2.53 5.24 5.18
CA LEU A 68 2.51 6.70 5.04
C LEU A 68 3.01 7.15 3.66
N GLN A 69 4.06 6.51 3.13
CA GLN A 69 4.52 6.76 1.77
C GLN A 69 3.45 6.38 0.74
N SER A 70 2.77 5.25 0.92
CA SER A 70 1.71 4.80 0.00
C SER A 70 0.57 5.82 -0.07
N ASP A 71 0.08 6.26 1.09
CA ASP A 71 -1.02 7.24 1.15
C ASP A 71 -0.58 8.62 0.68
N TYR A 72 0.66 9.03 0.99
CA TYR A 72 1.23 10.27 0.46
C TYR A 72 1.32 10.24 -1.08
N ASN A 73 1.81 9.14 -1.65
CA ASN A 73 1.88 8.98 -3.09
C ASN A 73 0.50 9.09 -3.75
N GLN A 74 -0.51 8.48 -3.12
CA GLN A 74 -1.86 8.42 -3.65
C GLN A 74 -2.63 9.74 -3.49
N TRP A 75 -2.52 10.39 -2.34
CA TRP A 75 -3.38 11.51 -1.95
C TRP A 75 -2.66 12.85 -1.76
N GLY A 76 -1.33 12.86 -1.80
CA GLY A 76 -0.52 14.06 -1.51
C GLY A 76 -0.84 15.27 -2.38
N GLN A 77 -1.25 15.07 -3.63
CA GLN A 77 -1.68 16.17 -4.52
C GLN A 77 -2.91 16.94 -4.00
N ASN A 78 -3.78 16.30 -3.22
CA ASN A 78 -5.01 16.88 -2.68
C ASN A 78 -4.84 17.35 -1.23
N LEU A 79 -3.71 17.01 -0.60
CA LEU A 79 -3.50 17.14 0.84
C LEU A 79 -3.50 18.60 1.29
N GLU A 80 -2.82 19.48 0.56
CA GLU A 80 -2.79 20.91 0.89
C GLU A 80 -4.18 21.54 0.82
N GLY A 81 -4.94 21.26 -0.25
CA GLY A 81 -6.30 21.76 -0.40
C GLY A 81 -7.24 21.25 0.68
N PHE A 82 -7.11 19.98 1.05
CA PHE A 82 -7.91 19.35 2.11
C PHE A 82 -7.62 19.96 3.49
N VAL A 83 -6.35 20.03 3.90
CA VAL A 83 -5.96 20.58 5.21
C VAL A 83 -6.34 22.06 5.30
N ASN A 84 -6.09 22.83 4.24
CA ASN A 84 -6.41 24.27 4.22
C ASN A 84 -7.91 24.57 4.12
N ALA A 85 -8.78 23.59 3.88
CA ALA A 85 -10.23 23.78 3.94
C ALA A 85 -10.71 24.12 5.36
N GLY A 86 -9.93 23.80 6.39
CA GLY A 86 -10.19 24.21 7.78
C GLY A 86 -11.36 23.49 8.45
N THR A 87 -11.75 22.32 7.94
CA THR A 87 -12.89 21.52 8.44
C THR A 87 -12.52 20.59 9.61
N LEU A 88 -11.23 20.42 9.91
CA LEU A 88 -10.71 19.47 10.91
C LEU A 88 -10.82 19.96 12.37
N GLY A 89 -11.33 21.18 12.58
CA GLY A 89 -11.65 21.70 13.92
C GLY A 89 -10.50 22.40 14.66
N PRO A 90 -10.72 22.78 15.93
CA PRO A 90 -9.76 23.57 16.70
C PRO A 90 -8.44 22.84 17.02
N PHE A 91 -8.50 21.55 17.29
CA PHE A 91 -7.31 20.75 17.61
C PHE A 91 -6.33 20.73 16.43
N ALA A 92 -6.84 20.52 15.21
CA ALA A 92 -6.07 20.58 13.97
C ALA A 92 -5.25 21.88 13.89
N ARG A 93 -5.92 23.03 14.04
CA ARG A 93 -5.26 24.36 14.02
C ARG A 93 -4.17 24.53 15.09
N SER A 94 -4.22 23.78 16.18
CA SER A 94 -3.24 23.85 17.25
C SER A 94 -1.99 23.00 17.00
N ILE A 95 -2.11 21.93 16.22
CA ILE A 95 -1.00 21.01 15.90
C ILE A 95 -0.29 21.38 14.59
N GLY A 96 -0.96 22.15 13.73
CA GLY A 96 -0.40 22.71 12.50
C GLY A 96 -0.34 21.73 11.33
N PHE A 97 -0.06 22.27 10.14
CA PHE A 97 -0.23 21.60 8.85
C PHE A 97 0.38 20.19 8.77
N VAL A 98 1.63 20.01 9.21
CA VAL A 98 2.33 18.72 9.07
C VAL A 98 1.65 17.63 9.89
N ALA A 99 1.27 17.94 11.12
CA ALA A 99 0.57 16.99 11.99
C ALA A 99 -0.86 16.74 11.50
N GLU A 100 -1.54 17.78 11.01
CA GLU A 100 -2.86 17.63 10.39
C GLU A 100 -2.82 16.69 9.18
N ALA A 101 -1.86 16.91 8.28
CA ALA A 101 -1.62 16.10 7.11
C ALA A 101 -1.32 14.62 7.47
N LYS A 102 -0.48 14.38 8.49
CA LYS A 102 -0.14 13.03 8.95
C LYS A 102 -1.37 12.28 9.45
N LEU A 103 -2.16 12.90 10.34
CA LEU A 103 -3.38 12.31 10.88
C LEU A 103 -4.41 12.00 9.78
N SER A 104 -4.53 12.86 8.78
CA SER A 104 -5.44 12.65 7.65
C SER A 104 -5.02 11.49 6.76
N LEU A 105 -3.73 11.34 6.47
CA LEU A 105 -3.22 10.17 5.73
C LEU A 105 -3.36 8.88 6.55
N GLN A 106 -3.11 8.90 7.86
CA GLN A 106 -3.36 7.75 8.73
C GLN A 106 -4.85 7.36 8.76
N ALA A 107 -5.76 8.34 8.75
CA ALA A 107 -7.18 8.06 8.63
C ALA A 107 -7.52 7.38 7.30
N CYS A 108 -6.88 7.79 6.20
CA CYS A 108 -7.00 7.14 4.90
C CYS A 108 -6.50 5.69 4.94
N GLU A 109 -5.30 5.45 5.46
CA GLU A 109 -4.70 4.12 5.64
C GLU A 109 -5.67 3.16 6.33
N VAL A 110 -6.15 3.58 7.51
CA VAL A 110 -7.00 2.77 8.37
C VAL A 110 -8.33 2.51 7.69
N SER A 111 -8.88 3.51 6.99
CA SER A 111 -10.18 3.39 6.31
C SER A 111 -10.16 2.49 5.07
N ALA A 112 -9.03 2.45 4.36
CA ALA A 112 -8.85 1.61 3.19
C ALA A 112 -8.55 0.14 3.57
N THR A 113 -8.20 -0.11 4.82
CA THR A 113 -7.82 -1.44 5.30
C THR A 113 -9.02 -2.22 5.83
N ALA A 114 -9.37 -3.32 5.17
CA ALA A 114 -10.47 -4.19 5.58
C ALA A 114 -10.26 -4.71 7.01
N GLY A 115 -11.32 -4.62 7.83
CA GLY A 115 -11.32 -5.08 9.22
C GLY A 115 -10.78 -4.07 10.23
N ARG A 116 -10.20 -2.95 9.79
CA ARG A 116 -9.83 -1.84 10.66
C ARG A 116 -10.98 -0.85 10.86
N THR A 117 -10.92 -0.14 11.97
CA THR A 117 -11.99 0.71 12.47
C THR A 117 -11.44 2.05 12.96
N ILE A 118 -12.33 2.94 13.38
CA ILE A 118 -11.96 4.21 14.01
C ILE A 118 -11.10 4.02 15.26
N LEU A 119 -11.25 2.91 15.99
CA LEU A 119 -10.43 2.64 17.18
C LEU A 119 -8.96 2.37 16.82
N ASP A 120 -8.72 1.77 15.65
CA ASP A 120 -7.37 1.55 15.14
C ASP A 120 -6.71 2.86 14.73
N PHE A 121 -7.51 3.81 14.21
CA PHE A 121 -7.04 5.17 13.95
C PHE A 121 -6.69 5.90 15.25
N TYR A 122 -7.52 5.82 16.28
CA TYR A 122 -7.20 6.44 17.57
C TYR A 122 -5.93 5.85 18.19
N THR A 123 -5.75 4.53 18.10
CA THR A 123 -4.54 3.85 18.57
C THR A 123 -3.28 4.34 17.85
N LEU A 124 -3.36 4.57 16.52
CA LEU A 124 -2.24 5.14 15.77
C LEU A 124 -1.97 6.60 16.15
N ALA A 125 -3.02 7.41 16.28
CA ALA A 125 -2.90 8.83 16.62
C ALA A 125 -2.30 9.05 18.02
N GLU A 126 -2.54 8.15 18.96
CA GLU A 126 -2.01 8.21 20.34
C GLU A 126 -0.47 8.20 20.38
N ILE A 127 0.20 7.62 19.38
CA ILE A 127 1.67 7.55 19.29
C ILE A 127 2.27 8.97 19.22
N ASP A 128 1.72 9.82 18.35
CA ASP A 128 2.23 11.17 18.11
C ASP A 128 1.47 12.23 18.91
N HIS A 129 0.22 11.94 19.30
CA HIS A 129 -0.68 12.86 19.97
C HIS A 129 -1.36 12.23 21.21
N PRO A 130 -0.59 11.84 22.24
CA PRO A 130 -1.12 11.11 23.41
C PRO A 130 -2.13 11.90 24.25
N THR A 131 -2.19 13.22 24.08
CA THR A 131 -3.14 14.10 24.78
C THR A 131 -4.40 14.41 23.97
N ALA A 132 -4.49 13.94 22.71
CA ALA A 132 -5.65 14.20 21.87
C ALA A 132 -6.85 13.35 22.34
N THR A 133 -8.01 13.97 22.45
CA THR A 133 -9.24 13.24 22.78
C THR A 133 -9.85 12.60 21.53
N THR A 134 -10.73 11.62 21.70
CA THR A 134 -11.49 11.06 20.57
C THR A 134 -12.35 12.12 19.86
N THR A 135 -12.81 13.15 20.58
CA THR A 135 -13.51 14.30 20.00
C THR A 135 -12.60 15.14 19.11
N ASP A 136 -11.33 15.30 19.50
CA ASP A 136 -10.33 16.02 18.70
C ASP A 136 -9.95 15.25 17.43
N LEU A 137 -9.92 13.92 17.53
CA LEU A 137 -9.49 13.02 16.46
C LEU A 137 -10.61 12.66 15.48
N PHE A 138 -11.88 12.63 15.93
CA PHE A 138 -13.01 12.22 15.10
C PHE A 138 -13.12 13.00 13.77
N PRO A 139 -12.92 14.33 13.71
CA PRO A 139 -12.92 15.07 12.44
C PRO A 139 -11.92 14.55 11.43
N PHE A 140 -10.70 14.18 11.83
CA PHE A 140 -9.70 13.60 10.92
C PHE A 140 -10.20 12.31 10.29
N TRP A 141 -10.75 11.41 11.10
CA TRP A 141 -11.34 10.17 10.63
C TRP A 141 -12.53 10.42 9.69
N ASN A 142 -13.44 11.33 10.07
CA ASN A 142 -14.65 11.56 9.32
C ASN A 142 -14.39 12.27 7.98
N GLU A 143 -13.69 13.41 8.02
CA GLU A 143 -13.50 14.29 6.87
C GLU A 143 -12.56 13.67 5.85
N SER A 144 -11.48 13.01 6.28
CA SER A 144 -10.50 12.44 5.35
C SER A 144 -11.15 11.36 4.47
N ARG A 145 -11.98 10.48 5.05
CA ARG A 145 -12.70 9.44 4.32
C ARG A 145 -13.80 9.96 3.39
N GLN A 146 -14.28 11.18 3.62
CA GLN A 146 -15.31 11.79 2.78
C GLN A 146 -14.70 12.61 1.64
N PHE A 147 -13.59 13.30 1.90
CA PHE A 147 -13.11 14.35 1.01
C PHE A 147 -11.66 14.17 0.55
N LEU A 148 -10.80 13.48 1.31
CA LEU A 148 -9.42 13.20 0.90
C LEU A 148 -9.30 11.86 0.17
N CYS A 149 -9.86 10.80 0.75
CA CYS A 149 -9.75 9.41 0.31
C CYS A 149 -11.12 8.70 0.33
N PRO A 150 -12.09 9.16 -0.48
CA PRO A 150 -13.40 8.53 -0.56
C PRO A 150 -13.32 7.12 -1.14
N VAL A 151 -13.88 6.15 -0.40
CA VAL A 151 -13.95 4.71 -0.74
C VAL A 151 -14.70 4.38 -2.04
N ASN A 152 -15.29 5.38 -2.70
CA ASN A 152 -16.15 5.24 -3.89
C ASN A 152 -15.57 5.93 -5.15
N SER A 153 -14.25 6.11 -5.26
CA SER A 153 -13.63 6.61 -6.49
C SER A 153 -13.18 5.45 -7.38
N PHE A 154 -14.16 4.74 -7.95
CA PHE A 154 -13.99 3.82 -9.08
C PHE A 154 -14.57 4.44 -10.35
#